data_AF-A0A2W6UN12-F1
#
_entry.id   AF-A0A2W6UN12-F1
#
_cell.length_a   1.000
_cell.length_b   1.000
_cell.length_c   1.000
_cell.angle_alpha   90.00
_cell.angle_beta   90.00
_cell.angle_gamma   90.00
#
_symmetry.space_group_name_H-M   'P 1'
#
loop_
_entity.id
_entity.type
_entity.pdbx_description
1 polymer ?
#
loop_
_entity_poly.entity_id
_entity_poly.type
_entity_poly.pdbx_seq_one_letter_code
_entity_poly.pdbx_strand_id
1 'polypeptide(L)'
;PELRLSLAPRSVTTPFAMDVSGRIGGIPGLTAVFVIITGVCGSLCGQVLLKLLPVRSAMARGALFGMGAHGMGVAKARELGESEGAIAGLVMVMAGVLNVAVAPLLVMLLQR
;
A
#
# COMPACT_ATOMS: atom_id res chain seq x y z
N PRO A 1 18.37 -2.18 -16.23
CA PRO A 1 16.94 -2.13 -16.62
C PRO A 1 16.06 -2.76 -15.53
N GLU A 2 16.44 -3.98 -15.12
CA GLU A 2 15.77 -4.78 -14.07
C GLU A 2 15.57 -4.03 -12.75
N LEU A 3 16.56 -3.24 -12.30
CA LEU A 3 16.44 -2.40 -11.09
C LEU A 3 15.27 -1.40 -11.18
N ARG A 4 15.15 -0.69 -12.30
CA ARG A 4 14.08 0.30 -12.51
C ARG A 4 12.71 -0.39 -12.59
N LEU A 5 12.65 -1.54 -13.24
CA LEU A 5 11.44 -2.36 -13.35
C LEU A 5 11.01 -2.91 -11.99
N SER A 6 11.96 -3.31 -11.15
CA SER A 6 11.70 -3.75 -9.76
C SER A 6 11.21 -2.61 -8.87
N LEU A 7 11.64 -1.38 -9.13
CA LEU A 7 11.21 -0.19 -8.40
C LEU A 7 9.79 0.26 -8.80
N ALA A 8 9.39 0.04 -10.05
CA ALA A 8 8.14 0.55 -10.60
C ALA A 8 6.89 0.19 -9.77
N PRO A 9 6.69 -1.06 -9.31
CA PRO A 9 5.51 -1.43 -8.53
C PRO A 9 5.67 -1.19 -7.01
N ARG A 10 6.65 -0.40 -6.55
CA ARG A 10 6.95 -0.19 -5.11
C ARG A 10 5.77 0.35 -4.27
N SER A 11 4.80 1.00 -4.92
CA SER A 11 3.63 1.61 -4.28
C SER A 11 2.41 0.71 -4.25
N VAL A 12 2.55 -0.57 -4.61
CA VAL A 12 1.50 -1.60 -4.52
C VAL A 12 1.77 -2.52 -3.33
N THR A 13 0.78 -3.24 -2.84
CA THR A 13 0.98 -4.25 -1.78
C THR A 13 1.91 -5.36 -2.27
N THR A 14 2.81 -5.81 -1.41
CA THR A 14 3.92 -6.73 -1.71
C THR A 14 3.57 -7.90 -2.65
N PRO A 15 2.53 -8.73 -2.40
CA PRO A 15 2.25 -9.87 -3.27
C PRO A 15 1.90 -9.45 -4.71
N PHE A 16 1.10 -8.40 -4.88
CA PHE A 16 0.77 -7.86 -6.21
C PHE A 16 1.98 -7.20 -6.87
N ALA A 17 2.79 -6.47 -6.10
CA ALA A 17 3.98 -5.81 -6.61
C ALA A 17 5.00 -6.83 -7.15
N MET A 18 5.20 -7.93 -6.42
CA MET A 18 6.10 -9.02 -6.82
C MET A 18 5.62 -9.74 -8.09
N ASP A 19 4.32 -10.02 -8.20
CA ASP A 19 3.73 -10.61 -9.42
C ASP A 19 3.90 -9.68 -10.63
N VAL A 20 3.55 -8.40 -10.50
CA VAL A 20 3.73 -7.41 -11.56
C VAL A 20 5.19 -7.28 -11.95
N SER A 21 6.11 -7.17 -10.98
CA SER A 21 7.54 -7.11 -11.24
C SER A 21 8.03 -8.30 -12.06
N GLY A 22 7.61 -9.52 -11.73
CA GLY A 22 7.99 -10.71 -12.49
C GLY A 22 7.53 -10.65 -13.95
N ARG A 23 6.31 -10.16 -14.19
CA ARG A 23 5.74 -10.02 -15.55
C ARG A 23 6.42 -8.95 -16.39
N ILE A 24 6.93 -7.88 -15.77
CA ILE A 24 7.59 -6.77 -16.48
C ILE A 24 9.12 -6.95 -16.57
N GLY A 25 9.68 -8.08 -16.13
CA GLY A 25 11.12 -8.35 -16.18
C GLY A 25 11.96 -7.68 -15.06
N GLY A 26 11.33 -7.36 -13.94
CA GLY A 26 12.02 -6.97 -12.70
C GLY A 26 12.33 -8.17 -11.79
N ILE A 27 12.99 -7.91 -10.67
CA ILE A 27 13.39 -8.90 -9.65
C ILE A 27 12.37 -8.81 -8.48
N PRO A 28 11.51 -9.83 -8.27
CA PRO A 28 10.47 -9.78 -7.23
C PRO A 28 11.03 -9.58 -5.82
N GLY A 29 12.17 -10.19 -5.49
CA GLY A 29 12.81 -10.01 -4.19
C GLY A 29 13.22 -8.56 -3.91
N LEU A 30 13.78 -7.87 -4.92
CA LEU A 30 14.16 -6.47 -4.81
C LEU A 30 12.93 -5.55 -4.75
N THR A 31 11.88 -5.91 -5.48
CA THR A 31 10.58 -5.25 -5.40
C THR A 31 10.01 -5.26 -3.99
N ALA A 32 10.04 -6.42 -3.31
CA ALA A 32 9.58 -6.53 -1.93
C ALA A 32 10.32 -5.56 -1.00
N VAL A 33 11.64 -5.42 -1.16
CA VAL A 33 12.45 -4.44 -0.42
C VAL A 33 11.98 -3.01 -0.68
N PHE A 34 11.76 -2.63 -1.94
CA PHE A 34 11.27 -1.28 -2.27
C PHE A 34 9.86 -1.00 -1.75
N VAL A 35 8.98 -2.00 -1.74
CA VAL A 35 7.65 -1.91 -1.14
C VAL A 35 7.77 -1.69 0.37
N ILE A 36 8.62 -2.45 1.07
CA ILE A 36 8.85 -2.28 2.50
C ILE A 36 9.37 -0.87 2.80
N ILE A 37 10.39 -0.40 2.08
CA ILE A 37 10.92 0.96 2.23
C ILE A 37 9.81 2.00 2.05
N THR A 38 9.01 1.86 0.99
CA THR A 38 7.90 2.78 0.70
C THR A 38 6.85 2.74 1.80
N GLY A 39 6.50 1.56 2.31
CA GLY A 39 5.55 1.39 3.42
C GLY A 39 6.06 1.97 4.73
N VAL A 40 7.35 1.80 5.06
CA VAL A 40 7.99 2.42 6.24
C VAL A 40 7.93 3.95 6.10
N CYS A 41 8.36 4.51 4.96
CA CYS A 41 8.29 5.94 4.70
C CYS A 41 6.85 6.47 4.83
N GLY A 42 5.88 5.77 4.22
CA GLY A 42 4.46 6.11 4.32
C GLY A 42 3.94 6.12 5.76
N SER A 43 4.35 5.15 6.59
CA SER A 43 3.98 5.11 8.00
C SER A 43 4.59 6.26 8.81
N LEU A 44 5.85 6.62 8.54
CA LEU A 44 6.49 7.79 9.17
C LEU A 44 5.79 9.09 8.77
N CYS A 45 5.52 9.28 7.47
CA CYS A 45 4.75 10.42 6.98
C CYS A 45 3.34 10.46 7.59
N GLY A 46 2.65 9.33 7.71
CA GLY A 46 1.33 9.24 8.30
C GLY A 46 1.31 9.67 9.77
N GLN A 47 2.34 9.31 10.56
CA GLN A 47 2.48 9.76 11.94
C GLN A 47 2.71 11.28 12.03
N VAL A 48 3.55 11.84 11.16
CA VAL A 48 3.74 13.29 11.07
C VAL A 48 2.41 13.96 10.72
N LEU A 49 1.67 13.40 9.77
CA LEU A 49 0.39 13.93 9.33
C LEU A 49 -0.66 13.92 10.44
N LEU A 50 -0.71 12.89 11.28
CA LEU A 50 -1.58 12.87 12.47
C LEU A 50 -1.21 13.91 13.54
N LYS A 51 0.05 14.33 13.62
CA LYS A 51 0.46 15.42 14.52
C LYS A 51 0.07 16.79 13.97
N LEU A 52 0.05 16.94 12.65
CA LEU A 52 -0.24 18.20 11.97
C LEU A 52 -1.75 18.41 11.76
N LEU A 53 -2.49 17.35 11.45
CA LEU A 53 -3.92 17.40 11.19
C LEU A 53 -4.72 16.95 12.43
N PRO A 54 -5.83 17.61 12.77
CA PRO A 54 -6.67 17.24 13.92
C PRO A 54 -7.55 16.01 13.62
N VAL A 55 -6.94 14.88 13.25
CA VAL A 55 -7.64 13.63 12.93
C VAL A 55 -7.92 12.87 14.23
N ARG A 56 -9.16 12.98 14.73
CA ARG A 56 -9.55 12.40 16.03
C ARG A 56 -10.24 11.04 15.94
N SER A 57 -10.86 10.70 14.81
CA SER A 57 -11.63 9.47 14.69
C SER A 57 -10.73 8.26 14.39
N ALA A 58 -11.04 7.13 15.02
CA ALA A 58 -10.38 5.85 14.74
C ALA A 58 -10.51 5.46 13.26
N MET A 59 -11.65 5.78 12.65
CA MET A 59 -11.90 5.53 11.24
C MET A 59 -10.96 6.30 10.33
N ALA A 60 -10.78 7.61 10.56
CA ALA A 60 -9.90 8.41 9.73
C ALA A 60 -8.43 8.03 9.94
N ARG A 61 -8.01 7.74 11.18
CA ARG A 61 -6.65 7.27 11.48
C ARG A 61 -6.36 5.91 10.83
N GLY A 62 -7.27 4.95 10.97
CA GLY A 62 -7.16 3.62 10.37
C GLY A 62 -7.12 3.69 8.85
N ALA A 63 -8.02 4.45 8.22
CA ALA A 63 -8.04 4.61 6.78
C ALA A 63 -6.77 5.27 6.23
N LEU A 64 -6.26 6.30 6.93
CA LEU A 64 -5.03 7.01 6.57
C LEU A 64 -3.83 6.07 6.51
N PHE A 65 -3.64 5.21 7.51
CA PHE A 65 -2.55 4.25 7.49
C PHE A 65 -2.79 3.07 6.55
N GLY A 66 -4.02 2.54 6.51
CA GLY A 66 -4.39 1.40 5.66
C GLY A 66 -4.18 1.67 4.17
N MET A 67 -4.59 2.85 3.68
CA MET A 67 -4.32 3.27 2.30
C MET A 67 -2.89 3.79 2.11
N GLY A 68 -2.35 4.52 3.07
CA GLY A 68 -1.12 5.30 2.89
C GLY A 68 0.17 4.50 3.01
N ALA A 69 0.15 3.35 3.69
CA ALA A 69 1.35 2.57 3.99
C ALA A 69 1.14 1.05 3.92
N HIS A 70 0.04 0.59 3.30
CA HIS A 70 -0.28 -0.82 3.09
C HIS A 70 -0.17 -1.63 4.40
N GLY A 71 0.41 -2.84 4.36
CA GLY A 71 0.57 -3.69 5.54
C GLY A 71 1.41 -3.05 6.66
N MET A 72 2.41 -2.24 6.34
CA MET A 72 3.18 -1.48 7.34
C MET A 72 2.30 -0.44 8.06
N GLY A 73 1.39 0.18 7.31
CA GLY A 73 0.38 1.07 7.87
C GLY A 73 -0.59 0.36 8.80
N VAL A 74 -1.07 -0.83 8.42
CA VAL A 74 -1.96 -1.64 9.28
C VAL A 74 -1.26 -1.99 10.61
N ALA A 75 0.02 -2.39 10.56
CA ALA A 75 0.81 -2.65 11.76
C ALA A 75 0.91 -1.39 12.64
N LYS A 76 1.23 -0.23 12.05
CA LYS A 76 1.28 1.05 12.78
C LYS A 76 -0.08 1.45 13.36
N ALA A 77 -1.16 1.23 12.63
CA ALA A 77 -2.51 1.55 13.08
C ALA A 77 -2.92 0.69 14.29
N ARG A 78 -2.52 -0.59 14.33
CA ARG A 78 -2.72 -1.46 15.50
C ARG A 78 -1.99 -0.96 16.75
N GLU A 79 -0.81 -0.37 16.60
CA GLU A 79 -0.10 0.26 17.72
C GLU A 79 -0.86 1.48 18.27
N LEU A 80 -1.67 2.16 17.46
CA LEU A 80 -2.50 3.29 17.90
C LEU A 80 -3.79 2.84 18.58
N GLY A 81 -4.33 1.68 18.19
CA GLY A 81 -5.50 1.08 18.80
C GLY A 81 -6.06 -0.09 17.98
N GLU A 82 -6.79 -0.97 18.65
CA GLU A 82 -7.44 -2.13 18.01
C GLU A 82 -8.44 -1.70 16.92
N SER A 83 -9.20 -0.63 17.16
CA SER A 83 -10.18 -0.11 16.19
C SER A 83 -9.51 0.45 14.94
N GLU A 84 -8.45 1.24 15.10
CA GLU A 84 -7.65 1.80 14.02
C GLU A 84 -7.04 0.69 13.18
N GLY A 85 -6.48 -0.33 13.83
CA GLY A 85 -5.90 -1.50 13.19
C GLY A 85 -6.92 -2.30 12.37
N ALA A 86 -8.10 -2.56 12.94
CA ALA A 86 -9.18 -3.25 12.25
C ALA A 86 -9.64 -2.47 11.00
N ILE A 87 -9.82 -1.15 11.14
CA ILE A 87 -10.23 -0.28 10.02
C ILE A 87 -9.14 -0.21 8.96
N ALA A 88 -7.87 -0.07 9.35
CA ALA A 88 -6.74 -0.06 8.42
C ALA A 88 -6.67 -1.38 7.62
N GLY A 89 -6.86 -2.51 8.29
CA GLY A 89 -6.90 -3.83 7.65
C GLY A 89 -8.06 -3.94 6.66
N LEU A 90 -9.27 -3.53 7.04
CA LEU A 90 -10.43 -3.51 6.15
C LEU A 90 -10.18 -2.65 4.91
N VAL A 91 -9.67 -1.43 5.11
CA VAL A 91 -9.37 -0.48 4.04
C VAL A 91 -8.33 -1.04 3.08
N MET A 92 -7.27 -1.68 3.59
CA MET A 92 -6.26 -2.36 2.77
C MET A 92 -6.87 -3.49 1.94
N VAL A 93 -7.73 -4.32 2.53
CA VAL A 93 -8.41 -5.41 1.81
C VAL A 93 -9.32 -4.85 0.72
N MET A 94 -10.10 -3.81 1.02
CA MET A 94 -10.95 -3.14 0.04
C MET A 94 -10.14 -2.57 -1.13
N ALA A 95 -8.99 -1.94 -0.86
CA ALA A 95 -8.09 -1.46 -1.91
C ALA A 95 -7.58 -2.61 -2.80
N GLY A 96 -7.25 -3.75 -2.20
CA GLY A 96 -6.87 -4.95 -2.95
C GLY A 96 -7.98 -5.46 -3.86
N VAL A 97 -9.21 -5.58 -3.35
CA VAL A 97 -10.39 -5.98 -4.13
C VAL A 97 -10.65 -5.02 -5.28
N LEU A 98 -10.60 -3.71 -5.01
CA LEU A 98 -10.78 -2.68 -6.04
C LEU A 98 -9.70 -2.77 -7.12
N ASN A 99 -8.42 -2.97 -6.75
CA ASN A 99 -7.35 -3.14 -7.72
C ASN A 99 -7.59 -4.36 -8.63
N VAL A 100 -8.01 -5.50 -8.07
CA VAL A 100 -8.29 -6.71 -8.85
C VAL A 100 -9.49 -6.49 -9.78
N ALA A 101 -10.53 -5.80 -9.32
CA ALA A 101 -11.71 -5.51 -10.13
C ALA A 101 -11.44 -4.49 -11.27
N VAL A 102 -10.61 -3.48 -11.00
CA VAL A 102 -10.32 -2.39 -11.95
C VAL A 102 -9.20 -2.74 -12.93
N ALA A 103 -8.24 -3.58 -12.54
CA ALA A 103 -7.13 -4.01 -13.39
C ALA A 103 -7.56 -4.50 -14.80
N PRO A 104 -8.52 -5.43 -14.98
CA PRO A 104 -8.93 -5.88 -16.31
C PRO A 104 -9.56 -4.74 -17.14
N LEU A 105 -10.33 -3.85 -16.50
CA LEU A 105 -10.97 -2.72 -17.16
C LEU A 105 -9.91 -1.73 -17.71
N LEU A 106 -8.87 -1.46 -16.91
CA LEU A 106 -7.74 -0.63 -17.33
C LEU A 106 -6.99 -1.24 -18.51
N VAL A 107 -6.74 -2.55 -18.49
CA VAL A 107 -6.07 -3.25 -19.60
C VAL A 107 -6.90 -3.14 -20.88
N MET A 108 -8.22 -3.34 -20.81
CA MET A 108 -9.10 -3.17 -21.97
C MET A 108 -9.09 -1.75 -22.54
N LEU A 109 -8.97 -0.73 -21.69
CA LEU A 109 -8.94 0.67 -22.11
C LEU A 109 -7.59 1.05 -22.76
N LEU A 110 -6.47 0.55 -22.23
CA LEU A 110 -5.12 0.87 -22.70
C LEU A 110 -4.68 0.07 -23.94
N GLN A 111 -5.34 -1.06 -24.22
CA GLN A 111 -5.10 -1.87 -25.43
C GLN A 111 -5.97 -1.45 -26.63
N ARG A 112 -6.84 -0.45 -26.44
CA ARG A 112 -7.51 0.28 -27.53
C ARG A 112 -6.69 1.49 -27.95
#